data_AF-A0A5N8XWC5-F1
#
_entry.id   AF-A0A5N8XWC5-F1
#
_cell.length_a   1.000
_cell.length_b   1.000
_cell.length_c   1.000
_cell.angle_alpha   90.00
_cell.angle_beta   90.00
_cell.angle_gamma   90.00
#
_symmetry.space_group_name_H-M   'P 1'
#
loop_
_entity.id
_entity.type
_entity.pdbx_description
1 polymer ?
#
loop_
_entity_poly.entity_id
_entity_poly.type
_entity_poly.pdbx_seq_one_letter_code
_entity_poly.pdbx_strand_id
1 'polypeptide(L)'
;MSPAVLMLAPPASARPPMRSPIAFRCEATAHGLGGTREVLLATYRGRSPRLAARWLRAQAVHLARRLSLDPGAVFLRDAPLITTWPDVPRPDAELRAWAESDQAYEHALRTLAAGGAFMFAVTDYDARYALRVYPLPTRRQAPPQAPVPARC
;
A
#
# COMPACT_ATOMS: atom_id res chain seq x y z
N MET A 1 41.33 9.88 -57.06
CA MET A 1 40.62 8.79 -56.37
C MET A 1 40.54 9.16 -54.89
N SER A 2 39.34 9.52 -54.40
CA SER A 2 39.02 9.75 -52.99
C SER A 2 38.39 8.49 -52.38
N PRO A 3 38.49 8.29 -51.06
CA PRO A 3 37.41 7.66 -50.32
C PRO A 3 36.79 8.69 -49.36
N ALA A 4 35.50 8.97 -49.58
CA ALA A 4 34.66 9.64 -48.59
C ALA A 4 34.27 8.62 -47.52
N VAL A 5 34.61 8.90 -46.25
CA VAL A 5 34.17 8.11 -45.10
C VAL A 5 32.74 8.51 -44.77
N LEU A 6 31.79 7.61 -45.05
CA LEU A 6 30.41 7.69 -44.59
C LEU A 6 30.36 7.33 -43.10
N MET A 7 30.25 8.35 -42.24
CA MET A 7 29.85 8.17 -40.85
C MET A 7 28.35 7.88 -40.81
N LEU A 8 27.98 6.65 -40.49
CA LEU A 8 26.59 6.29 -40.17
C LEU A 8 26.21 6.95 -38.83
N ALA A 9 25.18 7.79 -38.85
CA ALA A 9 24.58 8.32 -37.64
C ALA A 9 23.92 7.18 -36.84
N PRO A 10 24.03 7.16 -35.50
CA PRO A 10 23.36 6.16 -34.67
C PRO A 10 21.84 6.34 -34.72
N PRO A 11 21.03 5.27 -34.69
CA PRO A 11 19.59 5.39 -34.66
C PRO A 11 19.15 6.09 -33.38
N ALA A 12 18.16 6.98 -33.54
CA ALA A 12 17.53 7.72 -32.47
C ALA A 12 17.21 6.82 -31.28
N SER A 13 17.64 7.26 -30.10
CA SER A 13 17.42 6.62 -28.80
C SER A 13 16.05 5.96 -28.73
N ALA A 14 16.05 4.63 -28.67
CA ALA A 14 14.89 3.87 -28.26
C ALA A 14 14.53 4.35 -26.84
N ARG A 15 13.54 5.23 -26.73
CA ARG A 15 12.98 5.60 -25.44
C ARG A 15 12.56 4.30 -24.78
N PRO A 16 13.06 3.96 -23.57
CA PRO A 16 12.57 2.78 -22.87
C PRO A 16 11.05 2.90 -22.78
N PRO A 17 10.30 1.81 -22.96
CA PRO A 17 8.85 1.86 -22.89
C PRO A 17 8.49 2.51 -21.55
N MET A 18 7.84 3.69 -21.63
CA MET A 18 7.33 4.36 -20.43
C MET A 18 6.45 3.35 -19.72
N ARG A 19 6.94 2.80 -18.60
CA ARG A 19 6.13 1.93 -17.74
C ARG A 19 4.86 2.71 -17.46
N SER A 20 3.72 2.17 -17.88
CA SER A 20 2.43 2.81 -17.64
C SER A 20 2.35 3.17 -16.16
N PRO A 21 1.89 4.39 -15.81
CA PRO A 21 1.95 4.82 -14.42
C PRO A 21 1.11 3.87 -13.57
N ILE A 22 1.75 3.05 -12.74
CA ILE A 22 1.04 2.09 -11.88
C ILE A 22 0.34 2.91 -10.78
N ALA A 23 -0.98 2.83 -10.74
CA ALA A 23 -1.74 3.34 -9.61
C ALA A 23 -1.78 2.27 -8.52
N PHE A 24 -2.05 2.64 -7.27
CA PHE A 24 -2.09 1.72 -6.15
C PHE A 24 -3.41 1.88 -5.39
N ARG A 25 -4.07 0.78 -5.06
CA ARG A 25 -5.18 0.73 -4.09
C ARG A 25 -4.61 0.30 -2.75
N CYS A 26 -4.76 1.15 -1.76
CA CYS A 26 -4.27 0.91 -0.41
C CYS A 26 -5.47 0.83 0.54
N GLU A 27 -5.48 -0.17 1.42
CA GLU A 27 -6.62 -0.50 2.26
C GLU A 27 -6.17 -0.91 3.66
N ALA A 28 -6.90 -0.43 4.67
CA ALA A 28 -6.82 -0.93 6.02
C ALA A 28 -8.11 -1.65 6.32
N THR A 29 -8.01 -2.88 6.83
CA THR A 29 -9.15 -3.76 7.07
C THR A 29 -9.08 -4.34 8.47
N ALA A 30 -10.23 -4.60 9.06
CA ALA A 30 -10.38 -5.40 10.27
C ALA A 30 -11.27 -6.61 9.96
N HIS A 31 -10.92 -7.76 10.49
CA HIS A 31 -11.70 -8.98 10.37
C HIS A 31 -11.81 -9.63 11.74
N GLY A 32 -13.03 -9.81 12.26
CA GLY A 32 -13.25 -10.53 13.52
C GLY A 32 -12.90 -12.02 13.37
N LEU A 33 -12.17 -12.61 14.31
CA LEU A 33 -11.72 -14.00 14.23
C LEU A 33 -12.87 -15.02 14.28
N GLY A 34 -13.97 -14.68 14.96
CA GLY A 34 -15.20 -15.48 14.97
C GLY A 34 -16.26 -15.05 13.94
N GLY A 35 -15.97 -14.02 13.13
CA GLY A 35 -16.91 -13.44 12.18
C GLY A 35 -16.64 -13.84 10.74
N THR A 36 -17.60 -13.57 9.87
CA THR A 36 -17.47 -13.79 8.41
C THR A 36 -17.23 -12.50 7.62
N ARG A 37 -17.22 -11.34 8.28
CA ARG A 37 -17.21 -10.03 7.60
C ARG A 37 -15.92 -9.26 7.85
N GLU A 38 -15.32 -8.82 6.75
CA GLU A 38 -14.25 -7.85 6.73
C GLU A 38 -14.81 -6.42 6.70
N VAL A 39 -14.28 -5.56 7.57
CA VAL A 39 -14.64 -4.14 7.67
C VAL A 39 -13.50 -3.29 7.13
N LEU A 40 -13.83 -2.39 6.21
CA LEU A 40 -12.87 -1.44 5.65
C LEU A 40 -12.73 -0.23 6.59
N LEU A 41 -11.53 -0.05 7.15
CA LEU A 41 -11.22 1.01 8.09
C LEU A 41 -10.72 2.29 7.40
N ALA A 42 -9.94 2.13 6.33
CA ALA A 42 -9.42 3.26 5.56
C ALA A 42 -9.06 2.82 4.13
N THR A 43 -9.10 3.78 3.20
CA THR A 43 -8.62 3.57 1.83
C THR A 43 -7.78 4.75 1.35
N TYR A 44 -6.88 4.47 0.41
CA TYR A 44 -6.12 5.49 -0.29
C TYR A 44 -5.76 5.03 -1.70
N ARG A 45 -5.80 5.97 -2.65
CA ARG A 45 -5.31 5.75 -4.02
C ARG A 45 -3.95 6.42 -4.21
N GLY A 46 -2.90 5.60 -4.26
CA GLY A 46 -1.53 6.03 -4.51
C GLY A 46 -1.24 6.20 -5.99
N ARG A 47 -0.47 7.22 -6.35
CA ARG A 47 0.00 7.47 -7.73
C ARG A 47 1.45 7.01 -7.95
N SER A 48 2.08 6.47 -6.91
CA SER A 48 3.45 5.95 -6.96
C SER A 48 3.69 4.94 -5.82
N PRO A 49 4.69 4.06 -5.96
CA PRO A 49 5.09 3.13 -4.90
C PRO A 49 5.45 3.85 -3.59
N ARG A 50 6.16 4.98 -3.69
CA ARG A 50 6.57 5.80 -2.54
C ARG A 50 5.38 6.36 -1.77
N LEU A 51 4.37 6.87 -2.47
CA LEU A 51 3.17 7.38 -1.80
C LEU A 51 2.36 6.26 -1.14
N ALA A 52 2.26 5.10 -1.78
CA ALA A 52 1.59 3.94 -1.20
C ALA A 52 2.32 3.40 0.04
N ALA A 53 3.66 3.32 0.01
CA ALA A 53 4.47 2.93 1.16
C ALA A 53 4.37 3.96 2.32
N ARG A 54 4.39 5.26 2.00
CA ARG A 54 4.16 6.31 3.02
C ARG A 54 2.78 6.20 3.66
N TRP A 55 1.76 5.91 2.86
CA TRP A 55 0.42 5.68 3.38
C TRP A 55 0.38 4.47 4.31
N LEU A 56 1.03 3.34 3.95
CA LEU A 56 1.15 2.17 4.83
C LEU A 56 1.77 2.54 6.19
N ARG A 57 2.91 3.24 6.19
CA ARG A 57 3.60 3.69 7.42
C ARG A 57 2.72 4.59 8.27
N ALA A 58 2.08 5.59 7.66
CA ALA A 58 1.16 6.48 8.37
C ALA A 58 -0.05 5.73 8.95
N GLN A 59 -0.62 4.79 8.20
CA GLN A 59 -1.78 4.02 8.64
C GLN A 59 -1.43 3.02 9.74
N ALA A 60 -0.23 2.43 9.73
CA ALA A 60 0.26 1.61 10.83
C ALA A 60 0.35 2.41 12.13
N VAL A 61 0.95 3.61 12.10
CA VAL A 61 0.99 4.52 13.26
C VAL A 61 -0.42 4.91 13.71
N HIS A 62 -1.32 5.19 12.77
CA HIS A 62 -2.70 5.55 13.08
C HIS A 62 -3.45 4.42 13.79
N LEU A 63 -3.38 3.20 13.27
CA LEU A 63 -3.99 2.03 13.89
C LEU A 63 -3.36 1.74 15.26
N ALA A 64 -2.04 1.79 15.39
CA ALA A 64 -1.37 1.56 16.66
C ALA A 64 -1.87 2.50 17.76
N ARG A 65 -2.07 3.78 17.45
CA ARG A 65 -2.63 4.76 18.40
C ARG A 65 -4.07 4.46 18.78
N ARG A 66 -4.86 3.88 17.87
CA ARG A 66 -6.28 3.54 18.12
C ARG A 66 -6.42 2.26 18.95
N LEU A 67 -5.48 1.32 18.79
CA LEU A 67 -5.43 0.07 19.55
C LEU A 67 -4.76 0.24 20.92
N SER A 68 -3.90 1.24 21.06
CA SER A 68 -3.28 1.61 22.33
C SER A 68 -4.15 2.59 23.11
N LEU A 69 -5.08 2.07 23.89
CA LEU A 69 -5.83 2.89 24.84
C LEU A 69 -5.01 3.11 26.10
N ASP A 70 -4.95 4.37 26.57
CA ASP A 70 -4.42 4.70 27.89
C ASP A 70 -5.42 4.24 28.96
N PRO A 71 -5.07 3.31 29.86
CA PRO A 71 -5.94 2.90 30.96
C PRO A 71 -6.39 4.06 31.86
N GLY A 72 -5.60 5.14 31.93
CA GLY A 72 -5.93 6.36 32.67
C GLY A 72 -6.89 7.31 31.94
N ALA A 73 -7.31 6.99 30.72
CA ALA A 73 -8.19 7.85 29.94
C ALA A 73 -9.54 8.07 30.64
N VAL A 74 -10.03 9.31 30.63
CA VAL A 74 -11.26 9.70 31.35
C VAL A 74 -12.48 8.84 30.96
N PHE A 75 -12.60 8.45 29.69
CA PHE A 75 -13.71 7.62 29.22
C PHE A 75 -13.63 6.15 29.66
N LEU A 76 -12.49 5.71 30.21
CA LEU A 76 -12.31 4.38 30.81
C LEU A 76 -12.39 4.39 32.34
N ARG A 77 -12.65 5.55 32.97
CA ARG A 77 -12.62 5.70 34.44
C ARG A 77 -13.46 4.66 35.18
N ASP A 78 -14.65 4.38 34.67
CA ASP A 78 -15.60 3.45 35.28
C ASP A 78 -15.65 2.10 34.54
N ALA A 79 -14.76 1.88 33.57
CA ALA A 79 -14.71 0.62 32.83
C ALA A 79 -14.05 -0.47 33.70
N PRO A 80 -14.56 -1.72 33.65
CA PRO A 80 -13.96 -2.85 34.35
C PRO A 80 -12.67 -3.28 33.62
N LEU A 81 -11.57 -2.57 33.89
CA LEU A 81 -10.26 -2.89 33.34
C LEU A 81 -9.63 -4.05 34.13
N ILE A 82 -9.05 -5.00 33.39
CA ILE A 82 -8.24 -6.08 33.97
C ILE A 82 -6.80 -5.94 33.49
N THR A 83 -5.84 -6.24 34.37
CA THR A 83 -4.44 -6.36 33.97
C THR A 83 -4.30 -7.61 33.11
N THR A 84 -3.75 -7.45 31.92
CA THR A 84 -3.48 -8.57 31.00
C THR A 84 -2.17 -9.27 31.36
N TRP A 85 -2.05 -10.54 30.94
CA TRP A 85 -0.80 -11.29 31.06
C TRP A 85 0.26 -10.77 30.09
N PRO A 86 1.57 -10.97 30.36
CA PRO A 86 2.64 -10.54 29.45
C PRO A 86 2.56 -11.14 28.04
N ASP A 87 1.95 -12.31 27.88
CA ASP A 87 1.85 -13.05 26.62
C ASP A 87 0.61 -12.70 25.79
N VAL A 88 -0.14 -11.65 26.19
CA VAL A 88 -1.31 -11.20 25.42
C VAL A 88 -0.83 -10.50 24.15
N PRO A 89 -1.43 -10.79 22.96
CA PRO A 89 -1.09 -10.11 21.73
C PRO A 89 -1.10 -8.59 21.87
N ARG A 90 -0.07 -7.93 21.33
CA ARG A 90 0.10 -6.48 21.36
C ARG A 90 0.12 -5.94 19.93
N PRO A 91 -1.03 -5.95 19.22
CA PRO A 91 -1.09 -5.50 17.84
C PRO A 91 -0.66 -4.02 17.71
N ASP A 92 -0.89 -3.22 18.74
CA ASP A 92 -0.40 -1.84 18.82
C ASP A 92 1.14 -1.76 18.78
N ALA A 93 1.82 -2.62 19.54
CA ALA A 93 3.28 -2.68 19.58
C ALA A 93 3.86 -3.19 18.26
N GLU A 94 3.29 -4.23 17.68
CA GLU A 94 3.69 -4.76 16.37
C GLU A 94 3.55 -3.73 15.25
N LEU A 95 2.43 -2.98 15.23
CA LEU A 95 2.22 -1.89 14.28
C LEU A 95 3.24 -0.76 14.44
N ARG A 96 3.59 -0.37 15.68
CA ARG A 96 4.66 0.62 15.93
C ARG A 96 6.02 0.10 15.49
N ALA A 97 6.37 -1.13 15.87
CA ALA A 97 7.64 -1.75 15.50
C ALA A 97 7.82 -1.82 13.97
N TRP A 98 6.77 -2.20 13.24
CA TRP A 98 6.78 -2.17 11.78
C TRP A 98 6.94 -0.75 11.24
N ALA A 99 6.19 0.22 11.80
CA ALA A 99 6.26 1.61 11.37
C ALA A 99 7.58 2.31 11.72
N GLU A 100 8.32 1.86 12.72
CA GLU A 100 9.63 2.40 13.11
C GLU A 100 10.77 1.72 12.35
N SER A 101 10.57 0.50 11.86
CA SER A 101 11.56 -0.24 11.09
C SER A 101 11.74 0.30 9.67
N ASP A 102 12.88 0.96 9.42
CA ASP A 102 13.26 1.40 8.07
C ASP A 102 13.47 0.22 7.13
N GLN A 103 13.98 -0.92 7.64
CA GLN A 103 14.11 -2.16 6.86
C GLN A 103 12.74 -2.65 6.35
N ALA A 104 11.72 -2.67 7.22
CA ALA A 104 10.39 -3.11 6.85
C ALA A 104 9.74 -2.15 5.83
N TYR A 105 9.91 -0.84 6.03
CA TYR A 105 9.45 0.18 5.11
C TYR A 105 10.11 0.05 3.73
N GLU A 106 11.44 -0.12 3.69
CA GLU A 106 12.18 -0.30 2.44
C GLU A 106 11.79 -1.59 1.71
N HIS A 107 11.58 -2.68 2.45
CA HIS A 107 11.10 -3.92 1.86
C HIS A 107 9.72 -3.72 1.20
N ALA A 108 8.78 -3.06 1.88
CA ALA A 108 7.49 -2.72 1.30
C ALA A 108 7.64 -1.84 0.04
N LEU A 109 8.49 -0.81 0.10
CA LEU A 109 8.74 0.06 -1.05
C LEU A 109 9.33 -0.69 -2.25
N ARG A 110 10.32 -1.56 -2.03
CA ARG A 110 10.93 -2.37 -3.09
C ARG A 110 9.89 -3.31 -3.73
N THR A 111 9.08 -3.98 -2.93
CA THR A 111 7.99 -4.85 -3.40
C THR A 111 7.00 -4.08 -4.28
N LEU A 112 6.56 -2.89 -3.85
CA LEU A 112 5.64 -2.06 -4.62
C LEU A 112 6.28 -1.48 -5.90
N ALA A 113 7.56 -1.12 -5.86
CA ALA A 113 8.30 -0.63 -7.03
C ALA A 113 8.54 -1.73 -8.08
N ALA A 114 8.64 -2.98 -7.64
CA ALA A 114 8.67 -4.15 -8.53
C ALA A 114 7.29 -4.49 -9.12
N GLY A 115 6.22 -3.79 -8.73
CA GLY A 115 4.85 -4.07 -9.18
C GLY A 115 4.20 -5.22 -8.42
N GLY A 116 4.73 -5.61 -7.25
CA GLY A 116 4.11 -6.57 -6.35
C GLY A 116 3.04 -5.95 -5.47
N ALA A 117 2.14 -6.79 -4.95
CA ALA A 117 1.26 -6.43 -3.84
C ALA A 117 2.01 -6.57 -2.50
N PHE A 118 1.62 -5.80 -1.50
CA PHE A 118 2.17 -5.89 -0.15
C PHE A 118 1.04 -6.01 0.87
N MET A 119 1.25 -6.86 1.89
CA MET A 119 0.35 -7.01 3.02
C MET A 119 1.14 -7.11 4.32
N PHE A 120 0.73 -6.32 5.31
CA PHE A 120 1.15 -6.46 6.70
C PHE A 120 -0.10 -6.68 7.54
N ALA A 121 -0.07 -7.65 8.46
CA ALA A 121 -1.22 -7.95 9.31
C ALA A 121 -0.78 -8.28 10.73
N VAL A 122 -1.55 -7.81 11.70
CA VAL A 122 -1.39 -8.07 13.13
C VAL A 122 -2.69 -8.66 13.67
N THR A 123 -2.59 -9.47 14.70
CA THR A 123 -3.74 -10.18 15.28
C THR A 123 -3.88 -9.79 16.74
N ASP A 124 -5.07 -9.34 17.10
CA ASP A 124 -5.54 -9.14 18.47
C ASP A 124 -6.27 -10.41 18.95
N TYR A 125 -6.81 -10.40 20.16
CA TYR A 125 -7.53 -11.54 20.73
C TYR A 125 -8.78 -11.93 19.93
N ASP A 126 -9.50 -10.97 19.37
CA ASP A 126 -10.78 -11.18 18.68
C ASP A 126 -10.81 -10.66 17.25
N ALA A 127 -9.77 -9.96 16.80
CA ALA A 127 -9.73 -9.31 15.50
C ALA A 127 -8.35 -9.36 14.85
N ARG A 128 -8.32 -9.47 13.53
CA ARG A 128 -7.13 -9.32 12.70
C ARG A 128 -7.20 -8.01 11.92
N TYR A 129 -6.16 -7.22 12.00
CA TYR A 129 -6.01 -5.97 11.26
C TYR A 129 -5.02 -6.18 10.12
N ALA A 130 -5.37 -5.77 8.90
CA ALA A 130 -4.49 -5.88 7.74
C ALA A 130 -4.37 -4.55 6.99
N LEU A 131 -3.13 -4.19 6.69
CA LEU A 131 -2.74 -3.12 5.79
C LEU A 131 -2.32 -3.73 4.46
N ARG A 132 -3.05 -3.41 3.39
CA ARG A 132 -2.91 -4.02 2.07
C ARG A 132 -2.65 -2.95 1.02
N VAL A 133 -1.75 -3.22 0.10
CA VAL A 133 -1.51 -2.39 -1.09
C VAL A 133 -1.47 -3.28 -2.32
N TYR A 134 -2.31 -2.93 -3.28
CA TYR A 134 -2.42 -3.60 -4.56
C TYR A 134 -2.03 -2.65 -5.69
N PRO A 135 -1.11 -3.03 -6.58
CA PRO A 135 -0.90 -2.32 -7.83
C PRO A 135 -2.14 -2.49 -8.70
N LEU A 136 -2.64 -1.38 -9.22
CA LEU A 136 -3.73 -1.33 -10.18
C LEU A 136 -3.13 -1.23 -11.59
N PRO A 137 -3.53 -2.11 -12.52
CA PRO A 137 -3.19 -1.91 -13.92
C PRO A 137 -3.77 -0.57 -14.37
N THR A 138 -2.92 0.30 -14.91
CA THR A 138 -3.42 1.54 -15.52
C THR A 138 -4.23 1.16 -16.75
N ARG A 139 -5.49 1.56 -16.80
CA ARG A 139 -6.30 1.41 -18.01
C ARG A 139 -5.60 2.20 -19.12
N ARG A 140 -5.08 1.50 -20.13
CA ARG A 140 -4.60 2.14 -21.35
C ARG A 140 -5.80 2.88 -21.94
N GLN A 141 -5.72 4.20 -22.09
CA GLN A 141 -6.73 4.93 -22.87
C GLN A 141 -6.78 4.27 -24.25
N ALA A 142 -7.95 3.80 -24.67
CA ALA A 142 -8.14 3.35 -26.03
C ALA A 142 -7.78 4.53 -26.95
N PRO A 143 -7.01 4.32 -28.03
CA PRO A 143 -6.81 5.38 -29.02
C PRO A 143 -8.19 5.91 -29.44
N PRO A 144 -8.32 7.23 -29.68
CA PRO A 144 -9.59 7.82 -30.11
C PRO A 144 -10.12 6.96 -31.25
N GLN A 145 -11.28 6.32 -31.03
CA GLN A 145 -11.93 5.55 -32.08
C GLN A 145 -12.18 6.54 -33.22
N ALA A 146 -11.57 6.28 -34.38
CA ALA A 146 -11.88 7.05 -35.58
C ALA A 146 -13.41 6.99 -35.75
N PRO A 147 -14.07 8.13 -36.05
CA PRO A 147 -15.51 8.17 -36.18
C PRO A 147 -15.93 7.09 -37.18
N VAL A 148 -16.87 6.24 -36.75
CA VAL A 148 -17.45 5.19 -37.59
C VAL A 148 -17.99 5.89 -38.84
N PRO A 149 -17.53 5.55 -40.06
CA PRO A 149 -18.06 6.18 -41.26
C PRO A 149 -19.54 5.84 -41.37
N ALA A 150 -20.37 6.87 -41.44
CA ALA A 150 -21.78 6.72 -41.74
C ALA A 150 -21.89 6.03 -43.11
N ARG A 151 -22.50 4.84 -43.12
CA ARG A 151 -22.90 4.19 -44.37
C ARG A 151 -24.13 4.91 -44.89
N CYS A 152 -24.00 5.55 -46.05
CA CYS A 152 -25.12 5.96 -46.91
C CYS A 152 -25.71 4.75 -47.64
#